data_AF-A0A532EIW2-F1
#
_entry.id   AF-A0A532EIW2-F1
#
_cell.length_a   1.000
_cell.length_b   1.000
_cell.length_c   1.000
_cell.angle_alpha   90.00
_cell.angle_beta   90.00
_cell.angle_gamma   90.00
#
_symmetry.space_group_name_H-M   'P 1'
#
loop_
_entity.id
_entity.type
_entity.pdbx_description
1 polymer ?
#
loop_
_entity_poly.entity_id
_entity_poly.type
_entity_poly.pdbx_seq_one_letter_code
_entity_poly.pdbx_strand_id
1 'polypeptide(L)'
;MTHDEKEQLIRPWIDPEERITVQFLDATDLNAEVTGCNDASVTLSIETHVSHMNQHISIPLSHVEVSEDASHYTRDPDRPLQRSRLMLVIAEKRPPIIY
;
A
#
# COMPACT_ATOMS: atom_id res chain seq x y z
N MET A 1 -12.15 -9.15 -7.82
CA MET A 1 -10.80 -9.39 -8.35
C MET A 1 -10.27 -10.71 -7.82
N THR A 2 -9.64 -11.50 -8.67
CA THR A 2 -8.85 -12.69 -8.30
C THR A 2 -7.51 -12.25 -7.68
N HIS A 3 -6.79 -13.15 -6.99
CA HIS A 3 -5.47 -12.82 -6.44
C HIS A 3 -4.47 -12.42 -7.53
N ASP A 4 -4.51 -13.10 -8.67
CA ASP A 4 -3.65 -12.86 -9.84
C ASP A 4 -3.83 -11.45 -10.41
N GLU A 5 -5.10 -11.00 -10.52
CA GLU A 5 -5.43 -9.63 -10.95
C GLU A 5 -4.92 -8.58 -9.96
N LYS A 6 -5.08 -8.82 -8.65
CA LYS A 6 -4.58 -7.91 -7.62
C LYS A 6 -3.06 -7.81 -7.67
N GLU A 7 -2.37 -8.93 -7.81
CA GLU A 7 -0.92 -8.96 -7.91
C GLU A 7 -0.42 -8.18 -9.14
N GLN A 8 -1.04 -8.37 -10.30
CA GLN A 8 -0.66 -7.62 -11.51
C GLN A 8 -0.84 -6.11 -11.35
N LEU A 9 -1.83 -5.66 -10.56
CA LEU A 9 -2.04 -4.25 -10.26
C LEU A 9 -1.07 -3.70 -9.21
N ILE A 10 -0.65 -4.52 -8.24
CA ILE A 10 0.23 -4.11 -7.14
C ILE A 10 1.71 -4.16 -7.57
N ARG A 11 2.12 -5.14 -8.39
CA ARG A 11 3.53 -5.32 -8.81
C ARG A 11 4.21 -4.07 -9.36
N PRO A 12 3.59 -3.23 -10.20
CA PRO A 12 4.21 -2.01 -10.71
C PRO A 12 4.57 -0.98 -9.63
N TRP A 13 3.94 -1.08 -8.45
CA TRP A 13 4.12 -0.20 -7.29
C TRP A 13 5.15 -0.71 -6.30
N ILE A 14 5.82 -1.84 -6.59
CA ILE A 14 6.98 -2.31 -5.82
C ILE A 14 8.17 -1.39 -6.14
N ASP A 15 8.11 -0.20 -5.56
CA ASP A 15 9.09 0.87 -5.74
C ASP A 15 9.23 1.63 -4.41
N PRO A 16 10.45 1.71 -3.84
CA PRO A 16 10.68 2.44 -2.59
C PRO A 16 10.44 3.95 -2.73
N GLU A 17 10.44 4.51 -3.95
CA GLU A 17 10.21 5.93 -4.18
C GLU A 17 8.72 6.26 -4.37
N GLU A 18 7.91 5.28 -4.78
CA GLU A 18 6.47 5.47 -4.89
C GLU A 18 5.77 5.31 -3.54
N ARG A 19 4.70 6.09 -3.35
CA ARG A 19 3.85 6.03 -2.17
C ARG A 19 2.44 5.66 -2.59
N ILE A 20 1.86 4.73 -1.84
CA ILE A 20 0.50 4.27 -2.01
C ILE A 20 -0.35 4.71 -0.82
N THR A 21 -1.66 4.77 -1.03
CA THR A 21 -2.62 4.99 0.06
C THR A 21 -2.98 3.66 0.68
N VAL A 22 -3.05 3.59 2.00
CA VAL A 22 -3.61 2.45 2.72
C VAL A 22 -4.74 2.92 3.62
N GLN A 23 -5.86 2.20 3.56
CA GLN A 23 -7.01 2.40 4.43
C GLN A 23 -7.26 1.12 5.23
N PHE A 24 -7.11 1.19 6.54
CA PHE A 24 -7.58 0.18 7.49
C PHE A 24 -8.98 0.54 7.99
N LEU A 25 -9.63 -0.42 8.66
CA LEU A 25 -10.92 -0.20 9.30
C LEU A 25 -10.91 0.94 10.35
N ASP A 26 -9.78 1.13 11.04
CA ASP A 26 -9.62 2.09 12.13
C ASP A 26 -8.67 3.26 11.80
N ALA A 27 -8.01 3.22 10.63
CA ALA A 27 -7.06 4.24 10.21
C ALA A 27 -7.08 4.43 8.69
N THR A 28 -7.44 5.63 8.23
CA THR A 28 -7.55 5.98 6.80
C THR A 28 -6.41 6.89 6.36
N ASP A 29 -6.19 6.97 5.05
CA ASP A 29 -5.24 7.89 4.41
C ASP A 29 -3.80 7.75 4.92
N LEU A 30 -3.37 6.50 5.12
CA LEU A 30 -2.00 6.20 5.51
C LEU A 30 -1.10 6.12 4.29
N ASN A 31 0.08 6.73 4.37
CA ASN A 31 1.11 6.55 3.38
C ASN A 31 1.87 5.25 3.65
N ALA A 32 2.03 4.45 2.59
CA ALA A 32 2.83 3.24 2.64
C ALA A 32 3.63 3.06 1.35
N GLU A 33 4.60 2.17 1.41
CA GLU A 33 5.40 1.68 0.28
C GLU A 33 5.10 0.20 0.11
N VAL A 34 4.99 -0.27 -1.13
CA VAL A 34 4.94 -1.71 -1.40
C VAL A 34 6.37 -2.23 -1.45
N THR A 35 6.75 -3.06 -0.48
CA THR A 35 8.09 -3.65 -0.42
C THR A 35 8.16 -5.03 -1.07
N GLY A 36 7.00 -5.67 -1.26
CA GLY A 36 6.89 -6.92 -2.01
C GLY A 36 5.45 -7.35 -2.21
N CYS A 37 5.19 -8.13 -3.25
CA CYS A 37 3.88 -8.74 -3.49
C CYS A 37 4.10 -10.16 -4.03
N ASN A 38 3.44 -11.12 -3.40
CA ASN A 38 3.44 -12.53 -3.79
C ASN A 38 1.98 -12.94 -4.10
N ASP A 39 1.81 -14.14 -4.67
CA ASP A 39 0.52 -14.70 -5.10
C ASP A 39 -0.56 -14.76 -3.99
N ALA A 40 -0.15 -14.70 -2.71
CA ALA A 40 -1.03 -14.81 -1.56
C ALA A 40 -1.05 -13.58 -0.63
N SER A 41 -0.02 -12.73 -0.66
CA SER A 41 0.11 -11.62 0.28
C SER A 41 0.91 -10.44 -0.30
N VAL A 42 0.60 -9.26 0.21
CA VAL A 42 1.33 -8.02 -0.06
C VAL A 42 2.08 -7.58 1.19
N THR A 43 3.33 -7.19 1.02
CA THR A 43 4.18 -6.65 2.08
C THR A 43 4.30 -5.14 1.92
N LEU A 44 4.00 -4.43 2.99
CA LEU A 44 3.88 -2.97 3.03
C LEU A 44 4.80 -2.41 4.12
N SER A 45 5.43 -1.28 3.82
CA SER A 45 6.16 -0.44 4.77
C SER A 45 5.30 0.81 5.02
N ILE A 46 4.71 0.92 6.20
CA ILE A 46 3.78 2.00 6.56
C ILE A 46 4.49 3.01 7.46
N GLU A 47 4.38 4.29 7.12
CA GLU A 47 4.90 5.36 7.97
C GLU A 47 4.11 5.38 9.30
N THR A 48 4.85 5.42 10.41
CA THR A 48 4.26 5.54 11.75
C THR A 48 4.26 7.00 12.20
N HIS A 49 3.53 7.28 13.28
CA HIS A 49 3.57 8.60 13.93
C HIS A 49 4.93 8.89 14.60
N VAL A 50 5.81 7.89 14.72
CA VAL A 50 7.18 8.05 15.24
C VAL A 50 8.10 8.33 14.06
N SER A 51 8.76 9.49 14.10
CA SER A 51 9.70 9.89 13.06
C SER A 51 10.76 8.83 12.80
N HIS A 52 11.03 8.56 11.52
CA HIS A 52 12.03 7.58 11.05
C HIS A 52 11.70 6.11 11.36
N MET A 53 10.49 5.80 11.82
CA MET A 53 10.09 4.42 12.09
C MET A 53 8.99 3.98 11.12
N ASN A 54 9.30 2.97 10.32
CA ASN A 54 8.38 2.35 9.38
C ASN A 54 7.94 0.99 9.92
N GLN A 55 6.63 0.75 9.89
CA GLN A 55 6.04 -0.52 10.29
C GLN A 55 5.94 -1.42 9.07
N HIS A 56 6.66 -2.55 9.10
CA HIS A 56 6.59 -3.55 8.05
C HIS A 56 5.49 -4.56 8.37
N ILE A 57 4.52 -4.70 7.48
CA ILE A 57 3.41 -5.63 7.65
C ILE A 57 3.22 -6.45 6.39
N SER A 58 2.79 -7.70 6.55
CA SER A 58 2.40 -8.56 5.43
C SER A 58 0.92 -8.89 5.60
N ILE A 59 0.14 -8.62 4.57
CA ILE A 59 -1.32 -8.78 4.59
C ILE A 59 -1.74 -9.72 3.46
N PRO A 60 -2.57 -10.74 3.75
CA PRO A 60 -3.13 -11.60 2.72
C PRO A 60 -3.93 -10.82 1.68
N LEU A 61 -3.75 -11.12 0.39
CA LEU A 61 -4.54 -10.53 -0.71
C LEU A 61 -6.04 -10.84 -0.61
N SER A 62 -6.43 -11.83 0.21
CA SER A 62 -7.82 -12.12 0.53
C SER A 62 -8.51 -11.02 1.33
N HIS A 63 -7.76 -10.26 2.15
CA HIS A 63 -8.28 -9.17 3.00
C HIS A 63 -7.99 -7.78 2.45
N VAL A 64 -7.31 -7.71 1.30
CA VAL A 64 -6.95 -6.46 0.62
C VAL A 64 -7.85 -6.27 -0.58
N GLU A 65 -8.48 -5.12 -0.67
CA GLU A 65 -9.20 -4.65 -1.84
C GLU A 65 -8.37 -3.56 -2.54
N VAL A 66 -8.15 -3.74 -3.84
CA VAL A 66 -7.38 -2.81 -4.66
C VAL A 66 -8.31 -1.74 -5.18
N SER A 67 -7.95 -0.49 -4.97
CA SER A 67 -8.68 0.69 -5.39
C SER A 67 -7.69 1.74 -5.90
N GLU A 68 -8.22 2.87 -6.35
CA GLU A 68 -7.44 3.99 -6.88
C GLU A 68 -7.75 5.24 -6.06
N ASP A 69 -6.69 5.93 -5.63
CA ASP A 69 -6.81 7.23 -4.99
C ASP A 69 -6.47 8.32 -6.02
N ALA A 70 -7.51 8.96 -6.54
CA ALA A 70 -7.40 10.09 -7.48
C ALA A 70 -7.02 11.41 -6.82
N SER A 71 -6.92 11.46 -5.48
CA SER A 71 -6.62 12.69 -4.74
C SER A 71 -5.14 12.99 -4.68
N HIS A 72 -4.31 11.98 -4.96
CA HIS A 72 -2.86 12.03 -4.83
C HIS A 72 -2.19 11.56 -6.11
N TYR A 73 -1.03 12.15 -6.41
CA TYR A 73 -0.23 11.86 -7.60
C TYR A 73 1.01 11.04 -7.25
N THR A 74 1.54 10.30 -8.22
CA THR A 74 2.86 9.64 -8.10
C THR A 74 3.97 10.67 -8.17
N ARG A 75 4.94 10.59 -7.25
CA ARG A 75 6.06 11.55 -7.16
C ARG A 75 7.29 11.13 -7.98
N ASP A 76 7.24 9.99 -8.66
CA ASP A 76 8.35 9.46 -9.45
C ASP A 76 8.73 10.46 -10.58
N PRO A 77 9.97 11.01 -10.58
CA PRO A 77 10.43 11.94 -11.60
C PRO A 77 10.82 11.27 -12.93
N ASP A 78 11.08 9.97 -12.92
CA ASP A 78 11.45 9.15 -14.08
C ASP A 78 10.21 8.57 -14.79
N ARG A 79 9.06 8.53 -14.11
CA ARG A 79 7.77 8.13 -14.68
C ARG A 79 6.88 9.34 -15.01
N PRO A 80 6.02 9.23 -16.04
CA PRO A 80 5.01 10.25 -16.29
C PRO A 80 4.07 10.38 -15.08
N LEU A 81 3.83 11.62 -14.65
CA LEU A 81 2.95 11.97 -13.53
C LEU A 81 1.60 11.25 -13.66
N GLN A 82 1.31 10.30 -12.77
CA GLN A 82 0.00 9.67 -12.70
C GLN A 82 -0.89 10.49 -11.77
N ARG A 83 -2.11 10.79 -12.24
CA ARG A 83 -3.13 11.56 -11.47
C ARG A 83 -3.86 10.72 -10.42
N SER A 84 -3.46 9.47 -10.27
CA SER A 84 -4.01 8.53 -9.31
C SER A 84 -2.87 7.69 -8.75
N ARG A 85 -2.95 7.37 -7.45
CA ARG A 85 -2.07 6.38 -6.82
C ARG A 85 -2.82 5.11 -6.44
N LEU A 86 -2.09 4.00 -6.32
CA LEU A 86 -2.67 2.76 -5.79
C LEU A 86 -3.21 3.00 -4.39
N MET A 87 -4.44 2.55 -4.15
CA MET A 87 -5.05 2.53 -2.84
C MET A 87 -5.36 1.10 -2.43
N LEU A 88 -4.89 0.69 -1.25
CA LEU A 88 -5.22 -0.60 -0.67
C LEU A 88 -6.20 -0.40 0.48
N VAL A 89 -7.40 -0.94 0.33
CA VAL A 89 -8.43 -0.97 1.37
C VAL A 89 -8.34 -2.31 2.08
N ILE A 90 -8.10 -2.28 3.38
CA ILE A 90 -7.78 -3.44 4.19
C ILE A 90 -8.91 -3.64 5.19
N ALA A 91 -9.58 -4.79 5.08
CA ALA A 91 -10.72 -5.15 5.93
C ALA A 91 -10.29 -5.63 7.34
N GLU A 92 -9.13 -5.17 7.82
CA GLU A 92 -8.58 -5.46 9.13
C GLU A 92 -8.26 -4.15 9.87
N LYS A 93 -8.10 -4.25 11.19
CA LYS A 93 -7.61 -3.12 12.00
C LYS A 93 -6.10 -3.00 11.81
N ARG A 94 -5.58 -1.77 11.89
CA ARG A 94 -4.16 -1.51 11.83
C ARG A 94 -3.45 -2.29 12.95
N PRO A 95 -2.44 -3.11 12.64
CA PRO A 95 -1.67 -3.81 13.67
C PRO A 95 -1.02 -2.81 14.64
N PRO A 96 -1.03 -3.09 15.95
CA PRO A 96 -0.38 -2.21 16.91
C PRO A 96 1.12 -2.09 16.60
N ILE A 97 1.67 -0.90 16.80
CA ILE A 97 3.10 -0.66 16.68
C ILE A 97 3.76 -1.28 17.92
N ILE A 98 4.51 -2.36 17.72
CA ILE A 98 5.28 -3.03 18.79
C ILE A 98 6.71 -2.49 18.72
N TYR A 99 7.19 -1.95 19.84
CA TYR A 99 8.54 -1.40 20.05
C TYR A 99 9.40 -2.34 20.89
#